data_AF-A0A959ZK19-F1
#
_entry.id   AF-A0A959ZK19-F1
#
_cell.length_a   1.000
_cell.length_b   1.000
_cell.length_c   1.000
_cell.angle_alpha   90.00
_cell.angle_beta   90.00
_cell.angle_gamma   90.00
#
_symmetry.space_group_name_H-M   'P 1'
#
loop_
_entity.id
_entity.type
_entity.pdbx_description
1 polymer ?
#
loop_
_entity_poly.entity_id
_entity_poly.type
_entity_poly.pdbx_seq_one_letter_code
_entity_poly.pdbx_strand_id
1 'polypeptide(L)'
;MGKLGGFLEIERAGIPYREATERVGDYSEFVVRRSDEELSDQGARCMECGVPFCHNGCPLGNLIPDWNDLVYHGRWQDAIRQLHATNNFP
;
A
#
# COMPACT_ATOMS: atom_id res chain seq x y z
N MET A 1 2.71 3.59 -14.05
CA MET A 1 2.44 3.06 -12.69
C MET A 1 3.45 3.64 -11.72
N GLY A 2 2.98 4.38 -10.71
CA GLY A 2 3.84 5.10 -9.78
C GLY A 2 4.65 6.21 -10.46
N LYS A 3 5.65 6.73 -9.76
CA LYS A 3 6.60 7.70 -10.30
C LYS A 3 7.77 6.95 -10.94
N LEU A 4 8.14 7.32 -12.16
CA LEU A 4 9.34 6.78 -12.81
C LEU A 4 10.57 7.04 -11.91
N GLY A 5 11.25 5.97 -11.49
CA GLY A 5 12.38 6.06 -10.56
C GLY A 5 12.00 6.38 -9.11
N GLY A 6 10.72 6.43 -8.75
CA GLY A 6 10.26 6.81 -7.41
C GLY A 6 10.83 5.95 -6.28
N PHE A 7 11.14 4.68 -6.55
CA PHE A 7 11.78 3.78 -5.59
C PHE A 7 13.22 4.14 -5.23
N LEU A 8 13.90 4.97 -6.05
CA LEU A 8 15.26 5.48 -5.80
C LEU A 8 15.25 6.78 -4.98
N GLU A 9 14.17 7.55 -5.06
CA GLU A 9 14.05 8.87 -4.42
C GLU A 9 13.31 8.83 -3.09
N ILE A 10 12.33 7.94 -2.95
CA ILE A 10 11.46 7.84 -1.78
C ILE A 10 11.89 6.62 -1.00
N GLU A 11 12.29 6.76 0.26
CA GLU A 11 12.65 5.59 1.08
C GLU A 11 11.44 4.73 1.44
N ARG A 12 11.68 3.42 1.64
CA ARG A 12 10.61 2.51 2.09
C ARG A 12 10.29 2.81 3.55
N ALA A 13 9.02 3.08 3.84
CA ALA A 13 8.53 3.22 5.21
C ALA A 13 7.91 1.90 5.70
N GLY A 14 8.34 1.42 6.88
CA GLY A 14 7.71 0.30 7.60
C GLY A 14 6.47 0.74 8.38
N ILE A 15 5.51 -0.18 8.59
CA ILE A 15 4.23 0.14 9.25
C ILE A 15 4.50 0.75 10.64
N PRO A 16 3.98 1.96 10.95
CA PRO A 16 4.18 2.54 12.27
C PRO A 16 3.28 1.85 13.30
N TYR A 17 3.79 1.71 14.52
CA TYR A 17 3.10 1.04 15.60
C TYR A 17 3.05 1.94 16.85
N ARG A 18 2.00 1.79 17.65
CA ARG A 18 1.97 2.29 19.03
C ARG A 18 3.09 1.66 19.85
N GLU A 19 3.64 2.41 20.80
CA GLU A 19 4.69 1.93 21.68
C GLU A 19 4.25 0.69 22.47
N ALA A 20 5.17 -0.24 22.68
CA ALA A 20 4.87 -1.51 23.34
C ALA A 20 4.32 -1.31 24.76
N THR A 21 4.85 -0.31 25.47
CA THR A 21 4.44 0.09 26.82
C THR A 21 3.03 0.68 26.87
N GLU A 22 2.57 1.31 25.79
CA GLU A 22 1.22 1.87 25.71
C GLU A 22 0.17 0.80 25.37
N ARG A 23 0.50 -0.14 24.48
CA ARG A 23 -0.45 -1.15 23.98
C ARG A 23 -0.59 -2.40 24.85
N VAL A 24 0.23 -2.55 25.90
CA VAL A 24 0.12 -3.70 26.83
C VAL A 24 -1.11 -3.62 27.74
N GLY A 25 -1.68 -2.42 27.91
CA GLY A 25 -2.80 -2.18 28.82
C GLY A 25 -4.18 -2.27 28.19
N ASP A 26 -4.29 -2.48 26.88
CA ASP A 26 -5.55 -2.48 26.15
C ASP A 26 -5.56 -3.46 24.96
N TYR A 27 -6.73 -3.64 24.35
CA TYR A 27 -6.96 -4.51 23.18
C TYR A 27 -7.26 -3.71 21.91
N SER A 28 -6.93 -2.42 21.89
CA SER A 28 -7.19 -1.55 20.74
C SER A 28 -6.15 -1.80 19.64
N GLU A 29 -6.49 -1.37 18.43
CA GLU A 29 -5.56 -1.42 17.29
C GLU A 29 -4.24 -0.69 17.62
N PHE A 30 -3.13 -1.30 17.24
CA PHE A 30 -1.79 -0.76 17.48
C PHE A 30 -1.08 -0.34 16.20
N VAL A 31 -1.59 -0.73 15.04
CA VAL A 31 -1.15 -0.20 13.75
C VAL A 31 -1.61 1.25 13.62
N VAL A 32 -0.65 2.16 13.44
CA VAL A 32 -0.94 3.57 13.23
C VAL A 32 -1.17 3.80 11.74
N ARG A 33 -2.27 4.46 11.38
CA ARG A 33 -2.55 4.83 10.00
C ARG A 33 -1.63 5.97 9.58
N ARG A 34 -0.97 5.82 8.44
CA ARG A 34 -0.20 6.90 7.79
C ARG A 34 -1.09 7.97 7.18
N SER A 35 -0.54 9.15 6.96
CA SER A 35 -1.24 10.18 6.18
C SER A 35 -1.47 9.71 4.74
N ASP A 36 -2.49 10.26 4.09
CA ASP A 36 -2.76 9.94 2.69
C ASP A 36 -1.61 10.40 1.77
N GLU A 37 -0.86 11.44 2.17
CA GLU A 37 0.36 11.91 1.48
C GLU A 37 1.49 10.86 1.56
N GLU A 38 1.79 10.35 2.75
CA GLU A 38 2.79 9.30 2.91
C GLU A 38 2.39 8.01 2.16
N LEU A 39 1.11 7.66 2.15
CA LEU A 39 0.62 6.51 1.40
C LEU A 39 0.74 6.71 -0.11
N SER A 40 0.46 7.93 -0.59
CA SER A 40 0.69 8.31 -1.98
C SER A 40 2.17 8.17 -2.36
N ASP A 41 3.09 8.67 -1.53
CA ASP A 41 4.53 8.52 -1.74
C ASP A 41 4.98 7.05 -1.75
N GLN A 42 4.46 6.23 -0.83
CA GLN A 42 4.76 4.80 -0.85
C GLN A 42 4.17 4.09 -2.08
N GLY A 43 3.01 4.51 -2.58
CA GLY A 43 2.45 4.05 -3.86
C GLY A 43 3.31 4.44 -5.07
N ALA A 44 3.91 5.63 -5.03
CA ALA A 44 4.79 6.16 -6.07
C ALA A 44 6.06 5.30 -6.28
N ARG A 45 6.45 4.49 -5.29
CA ARG A 45 7.60 3.56 -5.37
C ARG A 45 7.35 2.36 -6.30
N CYS A 46 6.13 2.13 -6.78
CA CYS A 46 5.87 1.06 -7.73
C CYS A 46 6.71 1.26 -9.01
N MET A 47 7.41 0.21 -9.48
CA MET A 47 8.44 0.33 -10.51
C MET A 47 7.95 0.07 -11.94
N GLU A 48 6.67 -0.21 -12.14
CA GLU A 48 6.13 -0.65 -13.44
C GLU A 48 6.97 -1.80 -14.06
N CYS A 49 7.15 -2.89 -13.31
CA CYS A 49 8.15 -3.93 -13.58
C CYS A 49 8.03 -4.69 -14.92
N GLY A 50 6.98 -4.44 -15.72
CA GLY A 50 6.61 -5.21 -16.91
C GLY A 50 6.06 -6.61 -16.60
N VAL A 51 6.78 -7.40 -15.80
CA VAL A 51 6.33 -8.68 -15.23
C VAL A 51 6.14 -8.52 -13.73
N PRO A 52 4.91 -8.29 -13.23
CA PRO A 52 4.66 -8.01 -11.83
C PRO A 52 4.73 -9.28 -10.97
N PHE A 53 5.90 -9.57 -10.39
CA PHE A 53 6.06 -10.71 -9.47
C PHE A 53 5.12 -10.65 -8.27
N CYS A 54 4.70 -9.45 -7.85
CA CYS A 54 3.75 -9.26 -6.78
C CYS A 54 2.36 -9.89 -7.08
N HIS A 55 1.91 -9.91 -8.34
CA HIS A 55 0.65 -10.57 -8.73
C HIS A 55 0.72 -12.07 -8.46
N ASN A 56 1.79 -12.70 -8.93
CA ASN A 56 2.00 -14.15 -8.79
C ASN A 56 2.34 -14.55 -7.35
N GLY A 57 2.92 -13.64 -6.57
CA GLY A 57 3.20 -13.85 -5.15
C GLY A 57 1.95 -13.79 -4.27
N CYS A 58 0.88 -13.16 -4.75
CA CYS A 58 -0.39 -13.15 -4.03
C CYS A 58 -1.26 -14.34 -4.46
N PRO A 59 -1.70 -15.19 -3.52
CA PRO A 59 -2.55 -16.35 -3.85
C PRO A 59 -3.92 -15.97 -4.42
N LEU A 60 -4.37 -14.73 -4.19
CA LEU A 60 -5.62 -14.20 -4.75
C LEU A 60 -5.47 -13.65 -6.17
N GLY A 61 -4.24 -13.57 -6.71
CA GLY A 61 -4.00 -12.95 -8.01
C GLY A 61 -4.26 -11.43 -8.02
N ASN A 62 -4.08 -10.81 -6.86
CA ASN A 62 -4.31 -9.39 -6.62
C ASN A 62 -3.53 -8.49 -7.60
N LEU A 63 -4.24 -7.49 -8.14
CA LEU A 63 -3.73 -6.53 -9.12
C LEU A 63 -2.97 -5.34 -8.47
N ILE A 64 -1.95 -5.68 -7.66
CA ILE A 64 -1.27 -4.76 -6.71
C ILE A 64 -0.76 -3.44 -7.30
N PRO A 65 -0.04 -3.44 -8.43
CA PRO A 65 0.44 -2.23 -9.08
C PRO A 65 -0.67 -1.26 -9.48
N ASP A 66 -1.85 -1.76 -9.87
CA ASP A 66 -2.96 -0.93 -10.35
C ASP A 66 -3.51 -0.05 -9.21
N TRP A 67 -3.82 -0.63 -8.05
CA TRP A 67 -4.32 0.19 -6.95
C TRP A 67 -3.22 1.03 -6.29
N ASN A 68 -1.94 0.62 -6.35
CA ASN A 68 -0.84 1.47 -5.89
C ASN A 68 -0.71 2.73 -6.75
N ASP A 69 -0.88 2.61 -8.07
CA ASP A 69 -0.91 3.75 -8.98
C ASP A 69 -2.12 4.66 -8.73
N LEU A 70 -3.29 4.07 -8.48
CA LEU A 70 -4.49 4.83 -8.13
C LEU A 70 -4.33 5.57 -6.79
N VAL A 71 -3.71 4.95 -5.79
CA VAL A 71 -3.38 5.59 -4.50
C VAL A 71 -2.42 6.77 -4.71
N TYR A 72 -1.37 6.58 -5.50
CA TYR A 72 -0.43 7.65 -5.85
C TYR A 72 -1.13 8.86 -6.54
N HIS A 73 -2.15 8.59 -7.35
CA HIS A 73 -2.96 9.63 -7.99
C HIS A 73 -4.13 10.15 -7.14
N GLY A 74 -4.23 9.76 -5.86
CA GLY A 74 -5.31 10.16 -4.96
C GLY A 74 -6.70 9.61 -5.33
N ARG A 75 -6.77 8.61 -6.21
CA ARG A 75 -8.01 7.97 -6.68
C ARG A 75 -8.45 6.84 -5.76
N TRP A 76 -8.66 7.14 -4.49
CA TRP A 76 -8.95 6.17 -3.43
C TRP A 76 -10.17 5.28 -3.70
N GLN A 77 -11.24 5.85 -4.26
CA GLN A 77 -12.45 5.09 -4.60
C GLN A 77 -12.21 4.07 -5.71
N ASP A 78 -11.35 4.41 -6.68
CA ASP A 78 -10.97 3.47 -7.73
C ASP A 78 -10.03 2.40 -7.20
N ALA A 79 -9.08 2.79 -6.34
CA ALA A 79 -8.13 1.87 -5.72
C ALA A 79 -8.85 0.76 -4.93
N ILE A 80 -9.84 1.12 -4.11
CA ILE A 80 -10.60 0.13 -3.34
C ILE A 80 -11.48 -0.75 -4.22
N ARG A 81 -12.06 -0.20 -5.31
CA ARG A 81 -12.80 -1.00 -6.30
C ARG A 81 -11.89 -2.03 -6.97
N GLN A 82 -10.68 -1.63 -7.35
CA GLN A 82 -9.69 -2.51 -7.98
C GLN A 82 -9.26 -3.62 -7.02
N LEU A 83 -8.99 -3.29 -5.76
CA LEU A 83 -8.64 -4.27 -4.73
C LEU A 83 -9.78 -5.28 -4.48
N HIS A 84 -11.03 -4.81 -4.47
CA HIS A 84 -12.19 -5.68 -4.33
C HIS A 84 -12.48 -6.58 -5.54
N ALA A 85 -11.88 -6.31 -6.70
CA ALA A 85 -12.07 -7.17 -7.88
C ALA A 85 -11.53 -8.59 -7.67
N THR A 86 -10.54 -8.75 -6.78
CA THR A 86 -9.88 -10.03 -6.50
C THR A 86 -9.95 -10.43 -5.02
N ASN A 87 -10.23 -9.49 -4.10
CA ASN A 87 -10.35 -9.77 -2.66
C ASN A 87 -11.72 -9.31 -2.09
N ASN A 88 -12.50 -10.25 -1.57
CA ASN A 88 -13.78 -9.97 -0.93
C ASN A 88 -13.66 -9.40 0.50
N PHE A 89 -12.50 -9.56 1.14
CA PHE A 89 -12.17 -9.01 2.46
C PHE A 89 -10.75 -8.38 2.44
N PRO A 90 -10.60 -7.21 1.81
CA PRO A 90 -9.32 -6.52 1.72
C PRO A 90 -8.85 -5.88 3.03
#